data_AF-A0A9D0CXP9-F1
#
_entry.id   AF-A0A9D0CXP9-F1
#
_cell.length_a   1.000
_cell.length_b   1.000
_cell.length_c   1.000
_cell.angle_alpha   90.00
_cell.angle_beta   90.00
_cell.angle_gamma   90.00
#
_symmetry.space_group_name_H-M   'P 1'
#
loop_
_entity.id
_entity.type
_entity.pdbx_description
1 polymer ?
#
loop_
_entity_poly.entity_id
_entity_poly.type
_entity_poly.pdbx_seq_one_letter_code
_entity_poly.pdbx_strand_id
1 'polypeptide(L)'
;MIVVAIIGILAAVAIPQYQLYTVRTKASTDPLAALRPIQFAISEYAAVNRALPGGYADLPEYTNAAAAPAETCLGIVQQITVGAAAGNAIPLTLTFMTDGANQDAACGGLVVDVPAPLSGRTLVIDGTLNPGGAMTWAVDAATSTLEDKYQPRIGG
;
A
#
# COMPACT_ATOMS: atom_id res chain seq x y z
N MET A 1 21.70 -15.18 39.89
CA MET A 1 20.43 -15.33 39.13
C MET A 1 19.69 -14.03 38.84
N ILE A 2 20.19 -12.86 39.28
CA ILE A 2 19.53 -11.57 39.05
C ILE A 2 19.61 -11.08 37.60
N VAL A 3 20.69 -11.42 36.89
CA VAL A 3 20.90 -11.00 35.50
C VAL A 3 19.83 -11.57 34.57
N VAL A 4 19.47 -12.85 34.73
CA VAL A 4 18.41 -13.49 33.93
C VAL A 4 17.06 -12.84 34.20
N ALA A 5 16.76 -12.47 35.44
CA ALA A 5 15.53 -11.78 35.81
C ALA A 5 15.44 -10.38 35.17
N ILE A 6 16.55 -9.62 35.17
CA ILE A 6 16.60 -8.29 34.54
C ILE A 6 16.44 -8.41 33.01
N ILE A 7 17.12 -9.37 32.38
CA ILE A 7 16.97 -9.63 30.93
C ILE A 7 15.53 -10.03 30.61
N GLY A 8 14.88 -10.85 31.44
CA GLY A 8 13.49 -11.26 31.27
C GLY A 8 12.53 -10.07 31.25
N ILE A 9 12.70 -9.10 32.16
CA ILE A 9 11.86 -7.89 32.21
C ILE A 9 12.09 -6.99 31.00
N LEU A 10 13.36 -6.77 30.62
CA LEU A 10 13.70 -5.94 29.46
C LEU A 10 13.17 -6.55 28.16
N ALA A 11 13.30 -7.88 28.00
CA ALA A 11 12.79 -8.60 26.84
C ALA A 11 11.27 -8.50 26.73
N ALA A 12 10.54 -8.58 27.86
CA ALA A 12 9.09 -8.48 27.87
C ALA A 12 8.56 -7.14 27.33
N VAL A 13 9.31 -6.04 27.49
CA VAL A 13 8.94 -4.71 26.97
C VAL A 13 9.49 -4.47 25.58
N ALA A 14 10.74 -4.88 25.32
CA ALA A 14 11.42 -4.61 24.07
C ALA A 14 10.87 -5.41 22.88
N ILE A 15 10.50 -6.68 23.08
CA ILE A 15 10.04 -7.55 21.99
C ILE A 15 8.73 -7.02 21.34
N PRO A 16 7.67 -6.69 22.10
CA PRO A 16 6.44 -6.14 21.50
C PRO A 16 6.66 -4.82 20.77
N GLN A 17 7.54 -3.95 21.30
CA GLN A 17 7.86 -2.68 20.66
C GLN A 17 8.64 -2.87 19.35
N TYR A 18 9.60 -3.80 19.33
CA TYR A 18 10.35 -4.12 18.12
C TYR A 18 9.44 -4.72 17.03
N GLN A 19 8.54 -5.62 17.41
CA GLN A 19 7.55 -6.19 16.49
C GLN A 19 6.63 -5.11 15.89
N LEU A 20 6.16 -4.16 16.71
CA LEU A 20 5.36 -3.05 16.21
C LEU A 20 6.13 -2.20 15.19
N TYR A 21 7.41 -1.91 15.47
CA TYR A 21 8.26 -1.12 14.57
C TYR A 21 8.50 -1.83 13.23
N THR A 22 8.82 -3.12 13.23
CA THR A 22 9.09 -3.87 11.99
C THR A 22 7.84 -4.01 11.13
N VAL A 23 6.67 -4.26 11.74
CA VAL A 23 5.39 -4.31 11.02
C VAL A 23 5.06 -2.95 10.41
N ARG A 24 5.21 -1.85 11.16
CA ARG A 24 4.96 -0.50 10.64
C ARG A 24 5.93 -0.13 9.52
N THR A 25 7.20 -0.55 9.63
CA THR A 25 8.20 -0.32 8.58
C THR A 25 7.76 -1.03 7.30
N LYS A 26 7.46 -2.33 7.36
CA LYS A 26 6.96 -3.11 6.21
C LYS A 26 5.67 -2.55 5.62
N ALA A 27 4.72 -2.15 6.47
CA ALA A 27 3.45 -1.53 6.08
C ALA A 27 3.60 -0.15 5.42
N SER A 28 4.79 0.44 5.47
CA SER A 28 5.08 1.72 4.82
C SER A 28 5.96 1.57 3.58
N THR A 29 7.00 0.74 3.62
CA THR A 29 8.00 0.66 2.55
C THR A 29 7.45 0.02 1.28
N ASP A 30 6.90 -1.17 1.41
CA ASP A 30 6.47 -2.02 0.30
C ASP A 30 5.25 -1.42 -0.42
N PRO A 31 4.18 -0.98 0.28
CA PRO A 31 3.06 -0.35 -0.39
C PRO A 31 3.45 0.98 -1.03
N LEU A 32 4.25 1.82 -0.36
CA LEU A 32 4.68 3.09 -0.97
C LEU A 32 5.48 2.85 -2.24
N ALA A 33 6.43 1.91 -2.23
CA ALA A 33 7.21 1.58 -3.43
C ALA A 33 6.31 1.14 -4.60
N ALA A 34 5.25 0.38 -4.31
CA ALA A 34 4.29 -0.08 -5.31
C ALA A 34 3.32 1.01 -5.79
N LEU A 35 2.94 1.94 -4.92
CA LEU A 35 1.98 3.01 -5.22
C LEU A 35 2.58 4.17 -6.01
N ARG A 36 3.85 4.54 -5.75
CA ARG A 36 4.52 5.68 -6.41
C ARG A 36 4.40 5.70 -7.94
N PRO A 37 4.71 4.61 -8.67
CA PRO A 37 4.57 4.61 -10.13
C PRO A 37 3.14 4.95 -10.58
N ILE A 38 2.13 4.38 -9.93
CA ILE A 38 0.71 4.63 -10.25
C ILE A 38 0.32 6.08 -9.91
N GLN A 39 0.81 6.63 -8.79
CA GLN A 39 0.59 8.04 -8.45
C GLN A 39 1.17 8.98 -9.52
N PHE A 40 2.36 8.66 -10.04
CA PHE A 40 2.96 9.42 -11.14
C PHE A 40 2.13 9.32 -12.42
N ALA A 41 1.70 8.12 -12.79
CA ALA A 41 0.79 7.86 -13.92
C ALA A 41 -0.46 8.77 -13.88
N ILE A 42 -1.14 8.77 -12.74
CA ILE A 42 -2.37 9.52 -12.54
C ILE A 42 -2.07 11.02 -12.58
N SER A 43 -0.94 11.45 -11.99
CA SER A 43 -0.55 12.86 -12.02
C SER A 43 -0.21 13.36 -13.43
N GLU A 44 0.41 12.51 -14.25
CA GLU A 44 0.71 12.83 -15.65
C GLU A 44 -0.57 12.91 -16.48
N TYR A 45 -1.45 11.91 -16.35
CA TYR A 45 -2.75 11.93 -17.01
C TYR A 45 -3.56 13.18 -16.63
N ALA A 46 -3.58 13.52 -15.34
CA ALA A 46 -4.27 14.70 -14.84
C ALA A 46 -3.66 16.01 -15.35
N ALA A 47 -2.33 16.07 -15.49
CA ALA A 47 -1.64 17.25 -16.04
C ALA A 47 -1.94 17.46 -17.53
N VAL A 48 -2.02 16.37 -18.32
CA VAL A 48 -2.28 16.42 -19.76
C VAL A 48 -3.75 16.69 -20.06
N ASN A 49 -4.66 15.95 -19.41
CA ASN A 49 -6.09 15.97 -19.74
C ASN A 49 -6.92 16.92 -18.86
N ARG A 50 -6.34 17.48 -17.80
CA ARG A 50 -7.03 18.27 -16.76
C ARG A 50 -8.24 17.54 -16.14
N ALA A 51 -8.20 16.22 -16.18
CA ALA A 51 -9.23 15.33 -15.66
C ALA A 51 -8.58 14.08 -15.07
N LEU A 52 -9.26 13.43 -14.14
CA LEU A 52 -8.83 12.15 -13.62
C LEU A 52 -9.13 11.03 -14.62
N PRO A 53 -8.32 9.95 -14.63
CA PRO A 53 -8.63 8.77 -15.41
C PRO A 53 -9.91 8.11 -14.87
N GLY A 54 -10.73 7.55 -15.76
CA GLY A 54 -11.94 6.80 -15.39
C GLY A 54 -11.63 5.45 -14.75
N GLY A 55 -10.38 4.98 -14.88
CA GLY A 55 -9.85 3.79 -14.25
C GLY A 55 -8.52 3.37 -14.89
N TYR A 56 -8.13 2.11 -14.69
CA TYR A 56 -6.89 1.57 -15.26
C TYR A 56 -6.80 1.63 -16.79
N ALA A 57 -7.92 1.48 -17.50
CA ALA A 57 -7.92 1.48 -18.96
C ALA A 57 -7.34 2.76 -19.58
N ASP A 58 -7.40 3.88 -18.83
CA ASP A 58 -6.89 5.17 -19.25
C ASP A 58 -5.40 5.38 -18.89
N LEU A 59 -4.77 4.40 -18.24
CA LEU A 59 -3.37 4.41 -17.80
C LEU A 59 -2.56 3.29 -18.49
N PRO A 60 -2.48 3.28 -19.84
CA PRO A 60 -1.91 2.18 -20.61
C PRO A 60 -0.43 1.92 -20.32
N GLU A 61 0.32 2.94 -19.88
CA GLU A 61 1.75 2.82 -19.51
C GLU A 61 1.98 1.98 -18.25
N TYR A 62 0.93 1.74 -17.46
CA TYR A 62 0.96 0.96 -16.22
C TYR A 62 0.10 -0.31 -16.27
N THR A 63 -0.58 -0.57 -17.41
CA THR A 63 -1.42 -1.75 -17.59
C THR A 63 -0.92 -2.62 -18.73
N ASN A 64 -0.66 -3.89 -18.44
CA ASN A 64 -1.08 -4.91 -19.39
C ASN A 64 -2.61 -4.86 -19.39
N ALA A 65 -3.21 -4.34 -20.47
CA ALA A 65 -4.53 -3.73 -20.58
C ALA A 65 -5.80 -4.56 -20.22
N ALA A 66 -5.75 -5.56 -19.34
CA ALA A 66 -6.88 -6.46 -19.09
C ALA A 66 -7.12 -6.90 -17.63
N ALA A 67 -6.32 -6.47 -16.65
CA ALA A 67 -6.58 -6.82 -15.26
C ALA A 67 -6.13 -5.68 -14.36
N ALA A 68 -6.71 -5.56 -13.17
CA ALA A 68 -6.02 -4.94 -12.05
C ALA A 68 -4.55 -5.40 -12.07
N PRO A 69 -3.55 -4.60 -11.66
CA PRO A 69 -2.23 -5.13 -11.37
C PRO A 69 -2.37 -6.05 -10.14
N ALA A 70 -2.99 -7.21 -10.35
CA ALA A 70 -2.60 -8.41 -9.70
C ALA A 70 -1.10 -8.49 -9.96
N GLU A 71 -0.36 -8.64 -8.88
CA GLU A 71 1.04 -8.99 -8.89
C GLU A 71 1.97 -7.79 -9.10
N THR A 72 1.90 -6.84 -8.17
CA THR A 72 3.07 -5.99 -7.92
C THR A 72 4.16 -6.90 -7.35
N CYS A 73 5.22 -7.18 -8.11
CA CYS A 73 6.40 -7.93 -7.65
C CYS A 73 7.21 -7.19 -6.57
N LEU A 74 6.55 -6.34 -5.77
CA LEU A 74 7.10 -5.41 -4.81
C LEU A 74 6.70 -5.87 -3.40
N GLY A 75 7.37 -6.92 -2.93
CA GLY A 75 7.29 -7.39 -1.55
C GLY A 75 5.96 -8.04 -1.19
N ILE A 76 5.30 -7.55 -0.14
CA ILE A 76 4.08 -8.11 0.47
C ILE A 76 2.76 -7.62 -0.16
N VAL A 77 2.82 -6.82 -1.22
CA VAL A 77 1.64 -6.26 -1.88
C VAL A 77 1.15 -7.23 -2.95
N GLN A 78 -0.11 -7.67 -2.84
CA GLN A 78 -0.72 -8.58 -3.82
C GLN A 78 -1.17 -7.80 -5.05
N GLN A 79 -1.94 -6.74 -4.83
CA GLN A 79 -2.54 -6.00 -5.91
C GLN A 79 -2.79 -4.55 -5.52
N ILE A 80 -2.81 -3.69 -6.54
CA ILE A 80 -3.31 -2.33 -6.42
C ILE A 80 -4.53 -2.23 -7.32
N THR A 81 -5.57 -1.52 -6.88
CA THR A 81 -6.76 -1.26 -7.68
C THR A 81 -7.05 0.24 -7.73
N VAL A 82 -7.00 0.85 -8.90
CA VAL A 82 -7.51 2.18 -9.22
C VAL A 82 -9.01 2.05 -9.38
N GLY A 83 -9.76 2.62 -8.44
CA GLY A 83 -11.22 2.73 -8.54
C GLY A 83 -11.64 3.81 -9.53
N ALA A 84 -12.94 3.85 -9.82
CA ALA A 84 -13.50 4.89 -10.69
C ALA A 84 -13.38 6.27 -10.04
N ALA A 85 -13.03 7.28 -10.85
CA ALA A 85 -13.01 8.65 -10.38
C ALA A 85 -14.43 9.14 -10.01
N ALA A 86 -14.55 9.78 -8.86
CA ALA A 86 -15.76 10.42 -8.37
C ALA A 86 -15.51 11.93 -8.26
N GLY A 87 -15.86 12.68 -9.31
CA GLY A 87 -15.54 14.11 -9.42
C GLY A 87 -14.03 14.32 -9.48
N ASN A 88 -13.47 14.98 -8.47
CA ASN A 88 -12.03 15.26 -8.36
C ASN A 88 -11.29 14.26 -7.47
N ALA A 89 -11.92 13.15 -7.05
CA ALA A 89 -11.29 12.12 -6.23
C ALA A 89 -11.13 10.81 -7.01
N ILE A 90 -10.03 10.10 -6.77
CA ILE A 90 -9.76 8.77 -7.31
C ILE A 90 -9.18 7.86 -6.21
N PRO A 91 -9.88 6.78 -5.82
CA PRO A 91 -9.39 5.88 -4.79
C PRO A 91 -8.41 4.85 -5.37
N LEU A 92 -7.30 4.63 -4.67
CA LEU A 92 -6.34 3.55 -4.89
C LEU A 92 -6.46 2.55 -3.74
N THR A 93 -6.97 1.36 -4.01
CA THR A 93 -7.05 0.26 -3.04
C THR A 93 -5.88 -0.67 -3.20
N LEU A 94 -4.99 -0.72 -2.22
CA LEU A 94 -3.91 -1.68 -2.14
C LEU A 94 -4.32 -2.85 -1.26
N THR A 95 -4.07 -4.07 -1.71
CA THR A 95 -4.34 -5.30 -0.96
C THR A 95 -3.02 -6.00 -0.65
N PHE A 96 -2.77 -6.28 0.62
CA PHE A 96 -1.63 -7.08 1.06
C PHE A 96 -1.89 -8.56 0.79
N MET A 97 -0.82 -9.30 0.48
CA MET A 97 -0.89 -10.75 0.39
C MET A 97 -1.31 -11.36 1.73
N THR A 98 -1.89 -12.56 1.67
CA THR A 98 -2.06 -13.38 2.86
C THR A 98 -0.73 -14.04 3.22
N ASP A 99 -0.46 -14.17 4.51
CA ASP A 99 0.73 -14.88 5.01
C ASP A 99 0.81 -16.30 4.45
N GLY A 100 2.00 -16.70 3.99
CA GLY A 100 2.22 -17.99 3.35
C GLY A 100 1.66 -18.11 1.92
N ALA A 101 1.14 -17.04 1.33
CA ALA A 101 0.80 -17.03 -0.08
C ALA A 101 2.07 -17.06 -0.96
N ASN A 102 1.92 -17.65 -2.13
CA ASN A 102 2.92 -17.55 -3.19
C ASN A 102 2.74 -16.22 -3.93
N GLN A 103 3.85 -15.52 -4.17
CA GLN A 103 3.90 -14.49 -5.20
C GLN A 103 3.55 -15.09 -6.55
N ASP A 104 3.14 -14.26 -7.49
CA ASP A 104 3.01 -14.68 -8.87
C ASP A 104 4.29 -15.30 -9.44
N ALA A 105 4.11 -16.20 -10.41
CA ALA A 105 5.22 -16.81 -11.12
C ALA A 105 6.10 -15.77 -11.84
N ALA A 106 5.51 -14.67 -12.34
CA ALA A 106 6.24 -13.56 -12.93
C ALA A 106 7.18 -12.86 -11.93
N CYS A 107 6.87 -12.97 -10.63
CA CYS A 107 7.67 -12.43 -9.53
C CYS A 107 8.60 -13.47 -8.90
N GLY A 108 8.67 -14.69 -9.44
CA GLY A 108 9.51 -15.78 -8.94
C GLY A 108 8.81 -16.80 -8.05
N GLY A 109 7.50 -16.68 -7.81
CA GLY A 109 6.69 -17.74 -7.18
C GLY A 109 6.99 -18.02 -5.70
N LEU A 110 7.74 -17.14 -5.03
CA LEU A 110 8.23 -17.35 -3.67
C LEU A 110 7.08 -17.26 -2.65
N VAL A 111 7.18 -18.04 -1.58
CA VAL A 111 6.28 -17.91 -0.43
C VAL A 111 6.67 -16.64 0.34
N VAL A 112 5.68 -15.79 0.62
CA VAL A 112 5.91 -14.51 1.31
C VAL A 112 5.49 -14.61 2.76
N ASP A 113 6.38 -14.17 3.65
CA ASP A 113 6.09 -13.99 5.06
C ASP A 113 5.48 -12.59 5.30
N VAL A 114 4.17 -12.56 5.50
CA VAL A 114 3.41 -11.34 5.77
C VAL A 114 3.06 -11.28 7.24
N PRO A 115 3.47 -10.24 7.98
CA PRO A 115 3.09 -10.12 9.38
C PRO A 115 1.57 -10.20 9.57
N ALA A 116 1.11 -10.94 10.58
CA ALA A 116 -0.32 -11.16 10.84
C ALA A 116 -1.19 -9.88 10.85
N PRO A 117 -0.71 -8.72 11.34
CA PRO A 117 -1.51 -7.48 11.28
C PRO A 117 -1.74 -6.93 9.85
N LEU A 118 -0.95 -7.35 8.87
CA LEU A 118 -1.03 -6.90 7.47
C LEU A 118 -1.69 -7.94 6.56
N SER A 119 -1.59 -9.22 6.91
CA SER A 119 -2.07 -10.36 6.12
C SER A 119 -3.51 -10.17 5.62
N GLY A 120 -3.68 -10.11 4.30
CA GLY A 120 -4.99 -9.95 3.63
C GLY A 120 -5.72 -8.63 3.89
N ARG A 121 -5.05 -7.63 4.49
CA ARG A 121 -5.64 -6.30 4.73
C ARG A 121 -5.54 -5.40 3.50
N THR A 122 -6.29 -4.32 3.54
CA THR A 122 -6.34 -3.30 2.51
C THR A 122 -5.95 -1.93 3.06
N LEU A 123 -5.25 -1.16 2.22
CA LEU A 123 -4.92 0.24 2.44
C LEU A 123 -5.49 1.04 1.27
N VAL A 124 -6.40 1.95 1.56
CA VAL A 124 -7.01 2.85 0.56
C VAL A 124 -6.34 4.21 0.64
N ILE A 125 -5.96 4.74 -0.52
CA ILE A 125 -5.36 6.05 -0.67
C ILE A 125 -6.16 6.83 -1.70
N ASP A 126 -6.68 7.98 -1.29
CA ASP A 126 -7.42 8.86 -2.18
C ASP A 126 -6.51 9.89 -2.81
N GLY A 127 -6.50 9.91 -4.13
CA GLY A 127 -5.98 11.01 -4.93
C GLY A 127 -7.03 12.07 -5.12
N THR A 128 -6.69 13.33 -4.89
CA THR A 128 -7.57 14.47 -5.11
C THR A 128 -6.92 15.46 -6.07
N LEU A 129 -7.61 15.77 -7.17
CA LEU A 129 -7.19 16.74 -8.15
C LEU A 129 -7.61 18.14 -7.71
N ASN A 130 -6.66 19.05 -7.56
CA ASN A 130 -6.97 20.45 -7.32
C ASN A 130 -7.26 21.20 -8.63
N PRO A 131 -7.94 22.37 -8.59
CA PRO A 131 -8.21 23.16 -9.79
C PRO A 131 -6.96 23.66 -10.53
N GLY A 132 -5.80 23.64 -9.87
CA GLY A 132 -4.50 23.97 -10.45
C GLY A 132 -3.84 22.81 -11.20
N GLY A 133 -4.49 21.64 -11.28
CA GLY A 133 -3.98 20.45 -11.98
C GLY A 133 -3.00 19.61 -11.16
N ALA A 134 -2.78 19.92 -9.88
CA ALA A 134 -1.91 19.13 -9.01
C ALA A 134 -2.71 18.11 -8.19
N MET A 135 -2.13 16.92 -8.02
CA MET A 135 -2.68 15.81 -7.26
C MET A 135 -2.19 15.84 -5.80
N THR A 136 -3.12 15.73 -4.86
CA THR A 136 -2.83 15.45 -3.44
C THR A 136 -3.26 14.03 -3.09
N TRP A 137 -2.50 13.37 -2.20
CA TRP A 137 -2.74 11.97 -1.82
C TRP A 137 -2.88 11.87 -0.31
N ALA A 138 -3.94 11.22 0.16
CA ALA A 138 -4.19 10.97 1.57
C ALA A 138 -4.64 9.53 1.80
N VAL A 139 -4.29 8.95 2.95
CA VAL A 139 -4.82 7.64 3.35
C VAL A 139 -6.28 7.81 3.77
N ASP A 140 -7.17 7.00 3.21
CA ASP A 140 -8.54 6.88 3.68
C ASP A 140 -8.62 5.80 4.77
N ALA A 141 -8.54 6.25 6.02
CA ALA A 141 -8.63 5.37 7.17
C ALA A 141 -10.03 4.75 7.36
N ALA A 142 -11.09 5.33 6.77
CA ALA A 142 -12.46 4.85 6.95
C ALA A 142 -12.75 3.62 6.08
N THR A 143 -12.14 3.53 4.90
CA THR A 143 -12.30 2.40 3.96
C THR A 143 -11.15 1.39 4.02
N SER A 144 -9.99 1.79 4.55
CA SER A 144 -8.88 0.88 4.83
C SER A 144 -9.24 -0.14 5.92
N THR A 145 -8.88 -1.41 5.71
CA THR A 145 -9.02 -2.47 6.74
C THR A 145 -7.74 -2.67 7.57
N LEU A 146 -6.64 -2.02 7.17
CA LEU A 146 -5.41 -1.94 7.94
C LEU A 146 -5.61 -1.03 9.16
N GLU A 147 -5.18 -1.47 10.35
CA GLU A 147 -5.32 -0.66 11.57
C GLU A 147 -4.51 0.63 11.48
N ASP A 148 -5.08 1.75 11.97
CA ASP A 148 -4.49 3.10 11.93
C ASP A 148 -3.05 3.18 12.43
N LYS A 149 -2.69 2.35 13.42
CA LYS A 149 -1.33 2.32 13.99
C LYS A 149 -0.25 1.85 12.99
N TYR A 150 -0.65 1.12 11.95
CA TYR A 150 0.22 0.60 10.90
C TYR A 150 0.11 1.38 9.60
N GLN A 151 -0.90 2.24 9.45
CA GLN A 151 -1.06 3.04 8.24
C GLN A 151 0.11 4.01 8.07
N PRO A 152 0.69 4.10 6.85
CA PRO A 152 1.73 5.08 6.56
C PRO A 152 1.14 6.49 6.60
N ARG A 153 1.93 7.46 7.06
CA ARG A 153 1.57 8.87 6.92
C ARG A 153 1.95 9.34 5.53
N ILE A 154 0.97 9.34 4.63
CA ILE A 154 1.12 9.80 3.25
C ILE A 154 0.43 11.16 3.15
N GLY A 155 1.22 12.21 2.96
CA GLY A 155 0.70 13.57 2.80
C GLY A 155 0.31 14.24 4.12
N GLY A 156 0.67 15.51 4.22
CA GLY A 156 0.18 16.51 5.17
C GLY A 156 -0.11 17.79 4.40
#